data_AF-A0A956EMS3-F1
#
_entry.id   AF-A0A956EMS3-F1
#
_cell.length_a   1.000
_cell.length_b   1.000
_cell.length_c   1.000
_cell.angle_alpha   90.00
_cell.angle_beta   90.00
_cell.angle_gamma   90.00
#
_symmetry.space_group_name_H-M   'P 1'
#
loop_
_entity.id
_entity.type
_entity.pdbx_description
1 polymer ?
#
loop_
_entity_poly.entity_id
_entity_poly.type
_entity_poly.pdbx_seq_one_letter_code
_entity_poly.pdbx_strand_id
1 'polypeptide(L)'
;MLIVQKYGGSSVGTLERIRACAQRCLESQRAGHDLVVVVSAMAGETNRLIDLANRLRALGRGDEVTRGKGPYVAVDGAGDPVHERELDQLVSTGENVSAALLAMAIHDLGGAAISLVGHQIGMITDRTYTNARIKELRGDRIRSEVAAGKIVVCAGFQGLDAEGNITTLGRGGSDTSAVALAAAIDADVCEIYTDVDGVYTT
;
A
#
# COMPACT_ATOMS: atom_id res chain seq x y z
N MET A 1 9.39 20.12 -8.41
CA MET A 1 9.68 19.30 -7.23
C MET A 1 9.08 17.94 -7.47
N LEU A 2 9.75 16.89 -6.99
CA LEU A 2 9.22 15.53 -6.92
C LEU A 2 8.62 15.31 -5.54
N ILE A 3 7.31 15.07 -5.48
CA ILE A 3 6.57 14.89 -4.23
C ILE A 3 6.09 13.44 -4.13
N VAL A 4 6.27 12.83 -2.96
CA VAL A 4 5.60 11.60 -2.57
C VAL A 4 4.40 11.94 -1.69
N GLN A 5 3.19 11.54 -2.08
CA GLN A 5 1.99 11.68 -1.25
C GLN A 5 1.50 10.31 -0.80
N LYS A 6 1.26 10.12 0.49
CA LYS A 6 0.67 8.89 1.00
C LYS A 6 -0.76 9.13 1.44
N TYR A 7 -1.70 8.29 0.99
CA TYR A 7 -3.09 8.28 1.44
C TYR A 7 -3.39 7.03 2.27
N GLY A 8 -3.84 7.23 3.51
CA GLY A 8 -4.26 6.15 4.41
C GLY A 8 -5.60 5.52 4.00
N GLY A 9 -5.95 4.40 4.63
CA GLY A 9 -7.16 3.65 4.27
C GLY A 9 -8.46 4.44 4.46
N SER A 10 -8.53 5.34 5.43
CA SER A 10 -9.66 6.26 5.61
C SER A 10 -9.79 7.24 4.43
N SER A 11 -8.67 7.75 3.91
CA SER A 11 -8.60 8.65 2.75
C SER A 11 -9.03 7.98 1.44
N VAL A 12 -8.86 6.66 1.31
CA VAL A 12 -9.31 5.89 0.14
C VAL A 12 -10.48 4.95 0.46
N GLY A 13 -11.23 5.23 1.54
CA GLY A 13 -12.24 4.30 2.06
C GLY A 13 -13.52 4.20 1.23
N THR A 14 -13.81 5.17 0.38
CA THR A 14 -14.98 5.17 -0.53
C THR A 14 -14.58 5.70 -1.90
N LEU A 15 -15.41 5.45 -2.92
CA LEU A 15 -15.15 5.94 -4.28
C LEU A 15 -15.13 7.47 -4.36
N GLU A 16 -15.99 8.15 -3.59
CA GLU A 16 -16.01 9.61 -3.49
C GLU A 16 -14.69 10.14 -2.92
N ARG A 17 -14.16 9.47 -1.89
CA ARG A 17 -12.87 9.86 -1.29
C ARG A 17 -11.69 9.56 -2.21
N ILE A 18 -11.72 8.44 -2.94
CA ILE A 18 -10.73 8.14 -3.99
C ILE A 18 -10.76 9.24 -5.07
N ARG A 19 -11.96 9.68 -5.49
CA ARG A 19 -12.11 10.77 -6.46
C ARG A 19 -11.57 12.10 -5.91
N ALA A 20 -11.79 12.39 -4.63
CA ALA A 20 -11.20 13.56 -3.96
C ALA A 20 -9.66 13.49 -3.91
N CYS A 21 -9.09 12.30 -3.64
CA CYS A 21 -7.65 12.10 -3.70
C CYS A 21 -7.10 12.31 -5.12
N ALA A 22 -7.81 11.82 -6.15
CA ALA A 22 -7.44 12.04 -7.56
C ALA A 22 -7.44 13.53 -7.93
N GLN A 23 -8.44 14.29 -7.49
CA GLN A 23 -8.49 15.75 -7.67
C GLN A 23 -7.27 16.43 -7.05
N ARG A 24 -6.93 16.07 -5.80
CA ARG A 24 -5.75 16.60 -5.11
C ARG A 24 -4.45 16.29 -5.85
N CYS A 25 -4.30 15.05 -6.33
CA CYS A 25 -3.12 14.66 -7.12
C CYS A 25 -2.99 15.52 -8.39
N LEU A 26 -4.09 15.78 -9.08
CA LEU A 26 -4.11 16.64 -10.28
C LEU A 26 -3.83 18.10 -9.95
N GLU A 27 -4.32 18.61 -8.82
CA GLU A 27 -4.00 19.96 -8.35
C GLU A 27 -2.50 20.10 -8.08
N SER A 28 -1.88 19.14 -7.39
CA SER A 28 -0.42 19.10 -7.18
C SER A 28 0.35 19.05 -8.51
N GLN A 29 -0.09 18.21 -9.46
CA GLN A 29 0.55 18.14 -10.77
C GLN A 29 0.42 19.46 -11.56
N ARG A 30 -0.77 20.10 -11.53
CA ARG A 30 -1.02 21.41 -12.16
C ARG A 30 -0.22 22.56 -11.53
N ALA A 31 0.17 22.42 -10.27
CA ALA A 31 1.10 23.34 -9.60
C ALA A 31 2.57 23.16 -10.07
N GLY A 32 2.84 22.26 -11.01
CA GLY A 32 4.17 22.02 -11.57
C GLY A 32 5.01 21.03 -10.76
N HIS A 33 4.35 20.10 -10.05
CA HIS A 33 5.04 19.05 -9.30
C HIS A 33 4.94 17.71 -10.02
N ASP A 34 6.04 16.97 -10.00
CA ASP A 34 6.06 15.56 -10.35
C ASP A 34 5.56 14.76 -9.15
N LEU A 35 4.73 13.74 -9.40
CA LEU A 35 3.97 13.10 -8.32
C LEU A 35 4.10 11.59 -8.32
N VAL A 36 4.48 11.06 -7.17
CA VAL A 36 4.36 9.65 -6.80
C VAL A 36 3.40 9.55 -5.63
N VAL A 37 2.43 8.66 -5.72
CA VAL A 37 1.39 8.48 -4.72
C VAL A 37 1.51 7.08 -4.13
N VAL A 38 1.45 6.94 -2.81
CA VAL A 38 1.37 5.65 -2.11
C VAL A 38 -0.01 5.52 -1.49
N VAL A 39 -0.69 4.41 -1.73
CA VAL A 39 -2.01 4.16 -1.15
C VAL A 39 -2.00 2.93 -0.26
N SER A 40 -2.71 3.03 0.86
CA SER A 40 -3.14 1.86 1.64
C SER A 40 -4.36 1.19 0.99
N ALA A 41 -4.72 0.00 1.48
CA ALA A 41 -6.00 -0.62 1.14
C ALA A 41 -7.16 0.26 1.62
N MET A 42 -8.33 0.12 0.97
CA MET A 42 -9.55 0.80 1.39
C MET A 42 -9.90 0.45 2.85
N ALA A 43 -10.49 1.41 3.57
CA ALA A 43 -10.84 1.25 4.99
C ALA A 43 -11.57 -0.08 5.27
N GLY A 44 -10.99 -0.90 6.15
CA GLY A 44 -11.55 -2.19 6.56
C GLY A 44 -11.16 -3.39 5.70
N GLU A 45 -10.64 -3.20 4.48
CA GLU A 45 -10.37 -4.31 3.56
C GLU A 45 -9.24 -5.23 4.05
N THR A 46 -8.13 -4.68 4.55
CA THR A 46 -7.06 -5.51 5.13
C THR A 46 -7.59 -6.38 6.28
N ASN A 47 -8.43 -5.81 7.15
CA ASN A 47 -9.04 -6.56 8.26
C ASN A 47 -10.01 -7.63 7.76
N ARG A 48 -10.79 -7.34 6.70
CA ARG A 48 -11.70 -8.31 6.07
C ARG A 48 -10.94 -9.50 5.50
N LEU A 49 -9.82 -9.26 4.83
CA LEU A 49 -8.97 -10.30 4.25
C LEU A 49 -8.32 -11.18 5.33
N ILE A 50 -7.81 -10.57 6.40
CA ILE A 50 -7.27 -11.30 7.56
C ILE A 50 -8.37 -12.15 8.23
N ASP A 51 -9.57 -11.58 8.43
CA ASP A 51 -10.72 -12.32 8.97
C ASP A 51 -11.07 -13.54 8.12
N LEU A 52 -11.04 -13.42 6.79
CA LEU A 52 -11.28 -14.53 5.87
C LEU A 52 -10.27 -15.68 6.07
N ALA A 53 -8.97 -15.35 6.15
CA ALA A 53 -7.91 -16.33 6.36
C ALA A 53 -8.05 -17.05 7.72
N ASN A 54 -8.34 -16.29 8.78
CA ASN A 54 -8.51 -16.84 10.12
C ASN A 54 -9.74 -17.77 10.20
N ARG A 55 -10.83 -17.37 9.55
CA ARG A 55 -12.06 -18.18 9.45
C ARG A 55 -11.84 -19.48 8.70
N LEU A 56 -11.07 -19.45 7.61
CA LEU A 56 -10.74 -20.65 6.85
C LEU A 56 -9.99 -21.67 7.73
N ARG A 57 -9.05 -21.21 8.58
CA ARG A 57 -8.36 -22.10 9.53
C ARG A 57 -9.30 -22.67 10.58
N ALA A 58 -10.17 -21.85 11.16
CA ALA A 58 -11.12 -22.28 12.19
C ALA A 58 -12.12 -23.36 11.69
N LEU A 59 -12.58 -23.25 10.43
CA LEU A 59 -13.44 -24.27 9.81
C LEU A 59 -12.79 -25.66 9.79
N GLY A 60 -11.47 -25.75 9.63
CA GLY A 60 -10.75 -27.02 9.65
C GLY A 60 -10.63 -27.67 11.03
N ARG A 61 -10.97 -26.93 12.10
CA ARG A 61 -10.76 -27.33 13.51
C ARG A 61 -12.05 -27.53 14.30
N GLY A 62 -13.20 -27.09 13.78
CA GLY A 62 -14.48 -27.15 14.49
C GLY A 62 -14.63 -26.08 15.58
N ASP A 63 -13.80 -25.04 15.56
CA ASP A 63 -13.80 -23.95 16.54
C ASP A 63 -14.87 -22.90 16.20
N GLU A 64 -15.43 -22.26 17.24
CA GLU A 64 -16.32 -21.10 17.06
C GLU A 64 -15.56 -19.90 16.48
N VAL A 65 -16.02 -19.43 15.31
CA VAL A 65 -15.48 -18.24 14.67
C VAL A 65 -15.90 -16.99 15.42
N THR A 66 -14.99 -16.36 16.15
CA THR A 66 -15.22 -15.02 16.69
C THR A 66 -14.99 -13.98 15.58
N ARG A 67 -16.00 -13.14 15.29
CA ARG A 67 -15.84 -11.98 14.40
C ARG A 67 -15.08 -10.86 15.11
N GLY A 68 -14.03 -10.33 14.48
CA GLY A 68 -13.51 -9.00 14.79
C GLY A 68 -12.07 -8.93 15.31
N LYS A 69 -11.43 -7.78 15.02
CA LYS A 69 -10.14 -7.22 15.50
C LYS A 69 -9.10 -8.21 16.06
N GLY A 70 -8.90 -9.34 15.39
CA GLY A 70 -7.83 -10.27 15.70
C GLY A 70 -6.46 -9.66 15.39
N PRO A 71 -5.37 -10.27 15.91
CA PRO A 71 -4.01 -9.93 15.51
C PRO A 71 -3.84 -10.06 13.98
N TYR A 72 -2.84 -9.34 13.43
CA TYR A 72 -2.58 -9.31 11.98
C TYR A 72 -2.35 -10.72 11.42
N VAL A 73 -1.68 -11.56 12.20
CA VAL A 73 -1.62 -13.02 12.05
C VAL A 73 -2.39 -13.63 13.22
N ALA A 74 -3.30 -14.57 12.99
CA ALA A 74 -3.96 -15.29 14.09
C ALA A 74 -2.93 -15.94 15.03
N VAL A 75 -3.25 -16.03 16.31
CA VAL A 75 -2.34 -16.58 17.34
C VAL A 75 -1.87 -18.00 17.01
N ASP A 76 -2.73 -18.77 16.34
CA ASP A 76 -2.47 -20.15 15.90
C ASP A 76 -1.78 -20.26 14.53
N GLY A 77 -1.60 -19.14 13.83
CA GLY A 77 -0.82 -19.01 12.59
C GLY A 77 0.47 -18.22 12.73
N ALA A 78 0.70 -17.59 13.89
CA ALA A 78 1.94 -16.89 14.17
C ALA A 78 3.11 -17.88 14.24
N GLY A 79 4.14 -17.64 13.42
CA GLY A 79 5.30 -18.52 13.29
C GLY A 79 5.10 -19.71 12.36
N ASP A 80 3.98 -19.80 11.64
CA ASP A 80 3.75 -20.78 10.58
C ASP A 80 4.15 -20.17 9.21
N PRO A 81 5.35 -20.48 8.68
CA PRO A 81 5.88 -19.80 7.51
C PRO A 81 5.11 -20.07 6.23
N VAL A 82 4.38 -21.19 6.14
CA VAL A 82 3.53 -21.49 4.98
C VAL A 82 2.29 -20.60 5.01
N HIS A 83 1.67 -20.49 6.18
CA HIS A 83 0.50 -19.64 6.35
C HIS A 83 0.82 -18.16 6.20
N GLU A 84 1.90 -17.68 6.83
CA GLU A 84 2.31 -16.28 6.79
C GLU A 84 2.63 -15.83 5.36
N ARG A 85 3.26 -16.71 4.56
CA ARG A 85 3.51 -16.47 3.13
C ARG A 85 2.22 -16.27 2.34
N GLU A 86 1.25 -17.16 2.52
CA GLU A 86 -0.05 -17.05 1.83
C GLU A 86 -0.90 -15.88 2.35
N LEU A 87 -0.74 -15.50 3.62
CA LEU A 87 -1.38 -14.33 4.18
C LEU A 87 -0.86 -13.05 3.53
N ASP A 88 0.45 -12.93 3.32
CA ASP A 88 1.06 -11.80 2.60
C ASP A 88 0.52 -11.69 1.17
N GLN A 89 0.38 -12.83 0.47
CA GLN A 89 -0.25 -12.88 -0.85
C GLN A 89 -1.69 -12.37 -0.81
N LEU A 90 -2.49 -12.82 0.15
CA LEU A 90 -3.89 -12.44 0.28
C LEU A 90 -4.06 -10.95 0.58
N VAL A 91 -3.38 -10.43 1.60
CA VAL A 91 -3.61 -9.08 2.12
C VAL A 91 -3.03 -7.98 1.22
N SER A 92 -2.00 -8.28 0.42
CA SER A 92 -1.45 -7.34 -0.58
C SER A 92 -2.48 -6.93 -1.64
N THR A 93 -3.49 -7.77 -1.90
CA THR A 93 -4.54 -7.49 -2.89
C THR A 93 -5.35 -6.22 -2.57
N GLY A 94 -5.48 -5.86 -1.29
CA GLY A 94 -6.23 -4.67 -0.89
C GLY A 94 -5.65 -3.37 -1.44
N GLU A 95 -4.32 -3.26 -1.49
CA GLU A 95 -3.64 -2.07 -2.03
C GLU A 95 -3.57 -2.08 -3.55
N ASN A 96 -3.57 -3.27 -4.16
CA ASN A 96 -3.66 -3.38 -5.61
C ASN A 96 -4.98 -2.79 -6.12
N VAL A 97 -6.07 -3.05 -5.39
CA VAL A 97 -7.40 -2.49 -5.69
C VAL A 97 -7.39 -0.96 -5.55
N SER A 98 -6.92 -0.41 -4.43
CA SER A 98 -6.93 1.04 -4.23
C SER A 98 -6.01 1.78 -5.20
N ALA A 99 -4.83 1.21 -5.54
CA ALA A 99 -3.92 1.81 -6.50
C ALA A 99 -4.52 1.87 -7.91
N ALA A 100 -5.16 0.78 -8.34
CA ALA A 100 -5.85 0.75 -9.63
C ALA A 100 -7.02 1.74 -9.68
N LEU A 101 -7.87 1.77 -8.64
CA LEU A 101 -9.02 2.68 -8.59
C LEU A 101 -8.59 4.15 -8.58
N LEU A 102 -7.52 4.51 -7.87
CA LEU A 102 -7.02 5.88 -7.88
C LEU A 102 -6.45 6.27 -9.25
N ALA A 103 -5.69 5.38 -9.91
CA ALA A 103 -5.20 5.63 -11.26
C ALA A 103 -6.35 5.82 -12.26
N MET A 104 -7.39 4.98 -12.19
CA MET A 104 -8.61 5.12 -13.00
C MET A 104 -9.31 6.46 -12.73
N ALA A 105 -9.47 6.86 -11.46
CA ALA A 105 -10.09 8.13 -11.11
C ALA A 105 -9.31 9.34 -11.64
N ILE A 106 -7.97 9.27 -11.67
CA ILE A 106 -7.13 10.31 -12.28
C ILE A 106 -7.39 10.39 -13.79
N HIS A 107 -7.48 9.23 -14.47
CA HIS A 107 -7.81 9.19 -15.90
C HIS A 107 -9.19 9.77 -16.20
N ASP A 108 -10.21 9.44 -15.41
CA ASP A 108 -11.58 9.97 -15.57
C ASP A 108 -11.65 11.50 -15.40
N LEU A 109 -10.69 12.07 -14.66
CA LEU A 109 -10.55 13.51 -14.46
C LEU A 109 -9.62 14.19 -15.50
N GLY A 110 -9.22 13.46 -16.53
CA GLY A 110 -8.39 13.95 -17.64
C GLY A 110 -6.89 13.89 -17.40
N GLY A 111 -6.43 13.22 -16.35
CA GLY A 111 -5.02 13.01 -16.04
C GLY A 111 -4.40 11.79 -16.71
N ALA A 112 -3.07 11.71 -16.63
CA ALA A 112 -2.31 10.51 -16.96
C ALA A 112 -1.73 9.90 -15.68
N ALA A 113 -2.09 8.65 -15.39
CA ALA A 113 -1.57 7.92 -14.25
C ALA A 113 -1.15 6.48 -14.63
N ILE A 114 -0.41 5.83 -13.75
CA ILE A 114 -0.12 4.40 -13.81
C ILE A 114 -0.10 3.82 -12.40
N SER A 115 -0.78 2.70 -12.18
CA SER A 115 -0.65 1.96 -10.94
C SER A 115 0.51 0.96 -11.00
N LEU A 116 1.31 0.90 -9.93
CA LEU A 116 2.43 -0.04 -9.77
C LEU A 116 2.31 -0.78 -8.45
N VAL A 117 2.64 -2.07 -8.46
CA VAL A 117 2.67 -2.94 -7.26
C VAL A 117 4.11 -3.32 -6.87
N GLY A 118 4.32 -3.90 -5.70
CA GLY A 118 5.65 -4.05 -5.05
C GLY A 118 6.80 -4.43 -5.99
N HIS A 119 6.63 -5.45 -6.83
CA HIS A 119 7.65 -5.89 -7.78
C HIS A 119 7.94 -4.88 -8.91
N GLN A 120 6.91 -4.16 -9.35
CA GLN A 120 7.02 -3.14 -10.40
C GLN A 120 7.66 -1.84 -9.89
N ILE A 121 7.54 -1.59 -8.59
CA ILE A 121 8.21 -0.51 -7.85
C ILE A 121 9.69 -0.85 -7.60
N GLY A 122 10.04 -2.14 -7.61
CA GLY A 122 11.37 -2.63 -7.29
C GLY A 122 11.65 -2.64 -5.79
N MET A 123 10.63 -2.90 -4.97
CA MET A 123 10.76 -3.05 -3.52
C MET A 123 11.20 -4.48 -3.16
N ILE A 124 12.46 -4.64 -2.76
CA ILE A 124 13.06 -5.92 -2.36
C ILE A 124 13.13 -5.99 -0.84
N THR A 125 12.75 -7.12 -0.28
CA THR A 125 12.64 -7.36 1.16
C THR A 125 13.32 -8.68 1.56
N ASP A 126 13.42 -8.95 2.87
CA ASP A 126 13.67 -10.31 3.35
C ASP A 126 12.38 -11.15 3.43
N ARG A 127 12.57 -12.45 3.67
CA ARG A 127 11.50 -13.46 3.77
C ARG A 127 10.76 -13.47 5.11
N THR A 128 10.86 -12.41 5.90
CA THR A 128 10.16 -12.31 7.19
C THR A 128 8.70 -11.93 6.92
N TYR A 129 7.90 -12.89 6.43
CA TYR A 129 6.50 -12.65 6.06
C TYR A 129 5.74 -11.94 7.20
N THR A 130 4.74 -11.15 6.84
CA THR A 130 3.90 -10.33 7.75
C THR A 130 4.62 -9.17 8.45
N ASN A 131 5.96 -9.08 8.34
CA ASN A 131 6.78 -8.06 8.98
C ASN A 131 8.15 -7.89 8.30
N ALA A 132 8.18 -7.94 6.98
CA ALA A 132 9.40 -7.96 6.20
C ALA A 132 10.19 -6.64 6.34
N ARG A 133 11.50 -6.69 6.13
CA ARG A 133 12.35 -5.49 6.11
C ARG A 133 12.81 -5.20 4.69
N ILE A 134 12.71 -3.93 4.29
CA ILE A 134 13.22 -3.45 3.01
C ILE A 134 14.74 -3.63 2.98
N LYS A 135 15.24 -4.33 1.96
CA LYS A 135 16.67 -4.51 1.68
C LYS A 135 17.16 -3.55 0.61
N GLU A 136 16.34 -3.34 -0.41
CA GLU A 136 16.67 -2.52 -1.57
C GLU A 136 15.38 -1.93 -2.15
N LEU A 137 15.45 -0.70 -2.66
CA LEU A 137 14.38 -0.09 -3.44
C LEU A 137 14.99 0.55 -4.68
N ARG A 138 14.66 0.01 -5.86
CA ARG A 138 15.26 0.48 -7.11
C ARG A 138 14.59 1.74 -7.64
N GLY A 139 13.26 1.75 -7.79
CA GLY A 139 12.52 2.92 -8.26
C GLY A 139 12.72 3.31 -9.73
N ASP A 140 13.42 2.51 -10.54
CA ASP A 140 13.72 2.85 -11.94
C ASP A 140 12.46 3.04 -12.79
N ARG A 141 11.49 2.14 -12.63
CA ARG A 141 10.20 2.25 -13.33
C ARG A 141 9.46 3.51 -12.91
N ILE A 142 9.48 3.85 -11.62
CA ILE A 142 8.85 5.08 -11.11
C ILE A 142 9.47 6.30 -11.80
N ARG A 143 10.80 6.42 -11.80
CA ARG A 143 11.50 7.52 -12.47
C ARG A 143 11.13 7.62 -13.94
N SER A 144 11.08 6.50 -14.66
CA SER A 144 10.73 6.50 -16.08
C SER A 144 9.30 6.96 -16.36
N GLU A 145 8.34 6.57 -15.53
CA GLU A 145 6.93 6.93 -15.69
C GLU A 145 6.65 8.38 -15.28
N VAL A 146 7.34 8.86 -14.22
CA VAL A 146 7.33 10.28 -13.83
C VAL A 146 7.90 11.14 -14.97
N ALA A 147 9.05 10.77 -15.53
CA ALA A 147 9.64 11.49 -16.67
C ALA A 147 8.74 11.50 -17.92
N ALA A 148 7.83 10.52 -18.05
CA ALA A 148 6.80 10.49 -19.08
C ALA A 148 5.57 11.36 -18.74
N GLY A 149 5.62 12.14 -17.66
CA GLY A 149 4.56 13.06 -17.24
C GLY A 149 3.37 12.39 -16.54
N LYS A 150 3.52 11.14 -16.07
CA LYS A 150 2.44 10.43 -15.39
C LYS A 150 2.51 10.60 -13.87
N ILE A 151 1.35 10.61 -13.23
CA ILE A 151 1.23 10.39 -11.79
C ILE A 151 1.40 8.89 -11.51
N VAL A 152 2.41 8.52 -10.72
CA VAL A 152 2.68 7.11 -10.42
C VAL A 152 2.00 6.70 -9.11
N VAL A 153 1.03 5.80 -9.17
CA VAL A 153 0.26 5.32 -8.01
C VAL A 153 0.79 3.95 -7.54
N CYS A 154 1.52 3.95 -6.44
CA CYS A 154 2.13 2.79 -5.83
C CYS A 154 1.20 2.13 -4.80
N ALA A 155 0.99 0.83 -4.94
CA ALA A 155 0.46 0.00 -3.85
C ALA A 155 1.52 -0.06 -2.73
N GLY A 156 1.17 0.43 -1.53
CA GLY A 156 2.06 0.43 -0.37
C GLY A 156 2.28 -0.96 0.22
N PHE A 157 2.96 -1.02 1.37
CA PHE A 157 3.06 -2.14 2.33
C PHE A 157 3.58 -3.49 1.82
N GLN A 158 3.78 -3.66 0.52
CA GLN A 158 4.16 -4.91 -0.10
C GLN A 158 5.52 -4.81 -0.82
N GLY A 159 6.29 -5.89 -0.79
CA GLY A 159 7.55 -6.04 -1.51
C GLY A 159 7.75 -7.48 -1.99
N LEU A 160 8.93 -7.77 -2.53
CA LEU A 160 9.33 -9.11 -2.94
C LEU A 160 10.57 -9.60 -2.20
N ASP A 161 10.57 -10.86 -1.81
CA ASP A 161 11.81 -11.54 -1.43
C ASP A 161 12.65 -11.92 -2.67
N ALA A 162 13.83 -12.51 -2.42
CA ALA A 162 14.75 -12.94 -3.48
C ALA A 162 14.22 -14.06 -4.39
N GLU A 163 13.18 -14.78 -3.96
CA GLU A 163 12.52 -15.86 -4.71
C GLU A 163 11.32 -15.35 -5.52
N GLY A 164 10.94 -14.08 -5.35
CA GLY A 164 9.78 -13.46 -6.00
C GLY A 164 8.47 -13.71 -5.25
N ASN A 165 8.50 -14.09 -3.98
CA ASN A 165 7.30 -14.15 -3.15
C ASN A 165 6.88 -12.75 -2.72
N ILE A 166 5.57 -12.48 -2.71
CA ILE A 166 5.04 -11.27 -2.08
C ILE A 166 5.31 -11.35 -0.58
N THR A 167 5.76 -10.23 -0.04
CA THR A 167 5.95 -10.03 1.40
C THR A 167 5.23 -8.74 1.81
N THR A 168 4.89 -8.62 3.09
CA THR A 168 4.31 -7.40 3.63
C THR A 168 5.17 -6.81 4.75
N LEU A 169 5.16 -5.48 4.87
CA LEU A 169 6.00 -4.72 5.82
C LEU A 169 5.40 -4.63 7.23
N GLY A 170 4.27 -5.31 7.48
CA GLY A 170 3.55 -5.26 8.75
C GLY A 170 2.76 -3.96 8.97
N ARG A 171 2.32 -3.72 10.21
CA ARG A 171 1.46 -2.56 10.53
C ARG A 171 2.18 -1.24 10.24
N GLY A 172 1.46 -0.30 9.61
CA GLY A 172 2.04 0.97 9.16
C GLY A 172 2.94 0.83 7.93
N GLY A 173 2.93 -0.32 7.25
CA GLY A 173 3.80 -0.59 6.12
C GLY A 173 3.62 0.38 4.95
N SER A 174 2.42 0.95 4.73
CA SER A 174 2.23 1.95 3.67
C SER A 174 2.97 3.27 3.98
N ASP A 175 3.09 3.69 5.24
CA ASP A 175 3.90 4.86 5.63
C ASP A 175 5.39 4.57 5.44
N THR A 176 5.82 3.38 5.87
CA THR A 176 7.20 2.90 5.63
C THR A 176 7.52 2.88 4.13
N SER A 177 6.57 2.45 3.31
CA SER A 177 6.72 2.44 1.85
C SER A 177 6.88 3.84 1.29
N ALA A 178 6.07 4.80 1.75
CA ALA A 178 6.16 6.18 1.29
C ALA A 178 7.51 6.83 1.61
N VAL A 179 8.00 6.66 2.83
CA VAL A 179 9.31 7.20 3.24
C VAL A 179 10.45 6.51 2.48
N ALA A 180 10.41 5.19 2.35
CA ALA A 180 11.42 4.45 1.59
C ALA A 180 11.43 4.83 0.10
N LEU A 181 10.24 5.01 -0.49
CA LEU A 181 10.11 5.45 -1.87
C LEU A 181 10.67 6.84 -2.06
N ALA A 182 10.29 7.80 -1.20
CA ALA A 182 10.79 9.16 -1.24
C ALA A 182 12.32 9.20 -1.19
N ALA A 183 12.93 8.43 -0.29
CA ALA A 183 14.39 8.32 -0.19
C ALA A 183 15.02 7.71 -1.45
N ALA A 184 14.42 6.67 -2.03
CA ALA A 184 15.01 5.94 -3.16
C ALA A 184 14.88 6.67 -4.51
N ILE A 185 13.98 7.64 -4.62
CA ILE A 185 13.78 8.44 -5.84
C ILE A 185 14.25 9.89 -5.67
N ASP A 186 14.94 10.20 -4.57
CA ASP A 186 15.39 11.55 -4.22
C ASP A 186 14.26 12.59 -4.26
N ALA A 187 13.10 12.24 -3.68
CA ALA A 187 11.96 13.15 -3.60
C ALA A 187 12.26 14.33 -2.68
N ASP A 188 11.77 15.51 -3.05
CA ASP A 188 11.95 16.75 -2.28
C ASP A 188 11.13 16.71 -0.98
N VAL A 189 9.93 16.10 -1.02
CA VAL A 189 8.97 16.06 0.09
C VAL A 189 8.22 14.73 0.11
N CYS A 190 8.02 14.19 1.31
CA CYS A 190 7.08 13.10 1.58
C CYS A 190 5.92 13.60 2.45
N GLU A 191 4.73 13.72 1.87
CA GLU A 191 3.50 14.16 2.54
C GLU A 191 2.68 12.94 2.98
N ILE A 192 2.34 12.86 4.27
CA ILE A 192 1.51 11.80 4.82
C ILE A 192 0.11 12.35 5.08
N TYR A 193 -0.86 11.94 4.26
CA TYR A 193 -2.27 12.30 4.42
C TYR A 193 -2.99 11.29 5.31
N THR A 194 -3.57 11.81 6.38
CA THR A 194 -4.37 11.07 7.35
C THR A 194 -5.63 11.87 7.69
N ASP A 195 -6.50 11.31 8.51
CA ASP A 195 -7.75 11.90 9.01
C ASP A 195 -7.58 12.90 10.17
N VAL A 196 -6.34 13.30 10.45
CA VAL A 196 -5.99 14.27 11.49
C VAL A 196 -5.08 15.36 10.93
N ASP A 197 -5.14 16.57 11.49
CA ASP A 197 -4.39 17.74 11.00
C ASP A 197 -2.88 17.68 11.32
N GLY A 198 -2.41 16.58 11.93
CA GLY A 198 -1.01 16.36 12.23
C GLY A 198 -0.81 15.49 13.47
N VAL A 199 0.39 15.60 14.05
CA VAL A 199 0.71 14.94 15.32
C VAL A 199 0.23 15.82 16.47
N TYR A 200 -0.69 15.31 17.28
CA TYR A 200 -1.17 15.99 18.49
C TYR A 200 -0.34 15.60 19.71
N THR A 201 -0.22 16.52 20.67
CA THR A 201 0.47 16.25 21.95
C THR A 201 -0.36 15.39 22.91
N THR A 202 -1.69 15.40 22.78
CA THR A 202 -2.71 14.52 23.39
C THR A 202 -4.09 14.92 22.89
#